data_AF-A0A7Y2UES1-F1
#
_entry.id   AF-A0A7Y2UES1-F1
#
_cell.length_a   1.000
_cell.length_b   1.000
_cell.length_c   1.000
_cell.angle_alpha   90.00
_cell.angle_beta   90.00
_cell.angle_gamma   90.00
#
_symmetry.space_group_name_H-M   'P 1'
#
loop_
_entity.id
_entity.type
_entity.pdbx_description
1 polymer ?
#
loop_
_entity_poly.entity_id
_entity_poly.type
_entity_poly.pdbx_seq_one_letter_code
_entity_poly.pdbx_strand_id
1 'polypeptide(L)'
;MGRSRTFVLSVLTIILVSSCDYWPEDLEPLANSISQEVSGDATAWRVGGDVVVIDVANSPLYRGKSADLEAVATGIAEQAVAFVAEPLESVSVTFHEGVISENSEKMRGFIFLIRDNQPVLQPLLDFDATGPLTPAEIEALFIHTDEPMSPEREKCVLEELEDRARAAGDPESLDPATVEFLPIETWHQLDPFGRRLILAQVISTKAFMVCSESGERRSLQDATSGND
;
A
#
# COMPACT_ATOMS: atom_id res chain seq x y z
N MET A 1 -2.15 36.85 -12.70
CA MET A 1 -2.53 37.25 -11.32
C MET A 1 -3.23 36.05 -10.68
N GLY A 2 -2.81 35.44 -9.58
CA GLY A 2 -1.52 35.40 -8.90
C GLY A 2 -1.30 33.93 -8.48
N ARG A 3 -0.11 33.38 -8.73
CA ARG A 3 0.28 32.02 -8.35
C ARG A 3 0.32 31.96 -6.82
N SER A 4 -0.66 31.30 -6.20
CA SER A 4 -0.75 31.13 -4.75
C SER A 4 0.32 30.13 -4.31
N ARG A 5 1.54 30.63 -4.06
CA ARG A 5 2.70 29.88 -3.55
C ARG A 5 2.60 29.54 -2.07
N THR A 6 1.47 29.81 -1.41
CA THR A 6 1.37 29.85 0.04
C THR A 6 0.79 28.56 0.65
N PHE A 7 0.19 27.66 -0.14
CA PHE A 7 -0.60 26.55 0.42
C PHE A 7 0.14 25.19 0.50
N VAL A 8 1.27 25.02 -0.18
CA VAL A 8 1.99 23.72 -0.23
C VAL A 8 2.88 23.47 1.00
N LEU A 9 3.06 24.46 1.88
CA LEU A 9 4.00 24.35 3.01
C LEU A 9 3.47 23.59 4.25
N SER A 10 2.18 23.28 4.33
CA SER A 10 1.58 22.78 5.58
C SER A 10 1.76 21.28 5.83
N VAL A 11 2.01 20.47 4.80
CA VAL A 11 2.21 19.00 4.97
C VAL A 11 3.62 18.67 5.46
N LEU A 12 4.59 19.57 5.28
CA LEU A 12 6.01 19.34 5.58
C LEU A 12 6.43 19.60 7.03
N THR A 13 5.54 20.10 7.91
CA THR A 13 5.98 20.75 9.16
C THR A 13 6.06 19.88 10.43
N ILE A 14 5.74 18.58 10.41
CA ILE A 14 5.67 17.79 11.67
C ILE A 14 6.83 16.80 11.93
N ILE A 15 7.78 16.58 10.99
CA ILE A 15 8.86 15.57 11.23
C ILE A 15 10.30 16.11 11.17
N LEU A 16 10.54 17.39 10.82
CA LEU A 16 11.90 17.87 10.53
C LEU A 16 12.56 18.65 11.66
N VAL A 17 12.92 17.98 12.76
CA VAL A 17 13.83 18.56 13.77
C VAL A 17 14.87 17.55 14.25
N SER A 18 15.78 17.07 13.39
CA SER A 18 17.13 16.62 13.83
C SER A 18 18.13 16.06 12.79
N SER A 19 17.90 16.14 11.47
CA SER A 19 18.93 15.72 10.49
C SER A 19 19.11 16.71 9.34
N CYS A 20 20.27 17.36 9.32
CA CYS A 20 20.73 18.21 8.21
C CYS A 20 21.14 17.33 7.02
N ASP A 21 20.17 16.90 6.21
CA ASP A 21 20.28 16.57 4.76
C ASP A 21 18.96 16.02 4.18
N TYR A 22 17.83 16.34 4.80
CA TYR A 22 16.50 15.80 4.47
C TYR A 22 15.63 16.78 3.65
N TRP A 23 16.24 17.62 2.80
CA TRP A 23 15.45 18.58 2.01
C TRP A 23 14.83 17.88 0.81
N PRO A 24 13.52 18.04 0.56
CA PRO A 24 12.87 17.45 -0.60
C PRO A 24 13.50 17.96 -1.90
N GLU A 25 13.83 17.05 -2.80
CA GLU A 25 14.34 17.35 -4.13
C GLU A 25 13.17 17.46 -5.11
N ASP A 26 13.06 18.59 -5.80
CA ASP A 26 12.06 18.79 -6.84
C ASP A 26 12.47 18.04 -8.11
N LEU A 27 11.64 17.09 -8.55
CA LEU A 27 11.85 16.30 -9.76
C LEU A 27 11.06 16.89 -10.93
N GLU A 28 11.19 18.20 -11.16
CA GLU A 28 10.46 18.94 -12.21
C GLU A 28 10.51 18.29 -13.61
N PRO A 29 11.63 17.71 -14.09
CA PRO A 29 11.65 17.02 -15.38
C PRO A 29 10.76 15.78 -15.43
N LEU A 30 10.72 15.00 -14.35
CA LEU A 30 9.83 13.84 -14.21
C LEU A 30 8.37 14.30 -14.17
N ALA A 31 8.06 15.30 -13.36
CA ALA A 31 6.73 15.88 -13.24
C ALA A 31 6.19 16.41 -14.60
N ASN A 32 7.03 17.09 -15.36
CA ASN A 32 6.67 17.58 -16.69
C ASN A 32 6.39 16.44 -17.68
N SER A 33 7.16 15.34 -17.62
CA SER A 33 6.90 14.17 -18.47
C SER A 33 5.57 13.52 -18.11
N ILE A 34 5.30 13.30 -16.82
CA ILE A 34 4.04 12.70 -16.35
C ILE A 34 2.86 13.58 -16.74
N SER A 35 2.97 14.90 -16.55
CA SER A 35 1.91 15.87 -16.90
C SER A 35 1.47 15.75 -18.36
N GLN A 36 2.42 15.54 -19.28
CA GLN A 36 2.15 15.36 -20.71
C GLN A 36 1.44 14.03 -20.99
N GLU A 37 1.84 12.96 -20.30
CA GLU A 37 1.27 11.62 -20.47
C GLU A 37 -0.17 11.55 -19.95
N VAL A 38 -0.40 12.03 -18.73
CA VAL A 38 -1.71 11.90 -18.04
C VAL A 38 -2.68 13.04 -18.34
N SER A 39 -2.27 14.01 -19.16
CA SER A 39 -3.05 15.21 -19.47
C SER A 39 -3.56 15.93 -18.22
N GLY A 40 -2.68 16.12 -17.24
CA GLY A 40 -2.96 16.75 -15.94
C GLY A 40 -1.75 17.53 -15.42
N ASP A 41 -1.92 18.17 -14.26
CA ASP A 41 -0.85 18.91 -13.59
C ASP A 41 -0.16 17.97 -12.58
N ALA A 42 1.02 17.46 -12.93
CA ALA A 42 1.78 16.61 -12.03
C ALA A 42 2.86 17.38 -11.25
N THR A 43 3.11 16.96 -10.03
CA THR A 43 4.30 17.35 -9.24
C THR A 43 5.01 16.10 -8.77
N ALA A 44 6.33 16.11 -8.71
CA ALA A 44 7.14 14.97 -8.28
C ALA A 44 8.25 15.45 -7.35
N TRP A 45 8.40 14.79 -6.20
CA TRP A 45 9.38 15.13 -5.19
C TRP A 45 10.08 13.88 -4.70
N ARG A 46 11.39 13.96 -4.49
CA ARG A 46 12.12 12.96 -3.71
C ARG A 46 12.18 13.42 -2.25
N VAL A 47 11.75 12.57 -1.34
CA VAL A 47 11.69 12.81 0.09
C VAL A 47 12.46 11.70 0.79
N GLY A 48 13.16 12.02 1.89
CA GLY A 48 13.89 11.03 2.67
C GLY A 48 15.12 10.42 1.99
N GLY A 49 15.38 10.76 0.72
CA GLY A 49 16.50 10.24 -0.06
C GLY A 49 16.17 8.98 -0.86
N ASP A 50 15.05 8.31 -0.61
CA ASP A 50 14.71 7.02 -1.21
C ASP A 50 13.21 6.86 -1.49
N VAL A 51 12.40 7.87 -1.18
CA VAL A 51 10.96 7.88 -1.46
C VAL A 51 10.66 8.93 -2.53
N VAL A 52 9.87 8.55 -3.55
CA VAL A 52 9.35 9.51 -4.53
C VAL A 52 7.85 9.69 -4.32
N VAL A 53 7.40 10.93 -4.21
CA VAL A 53 5.99 11.31 -4.06
C VAL A 53 5.55 12.07 -5.31
N ILE A 54 4.50 11.57 -5.94
CA ILE A 54 3.93 12.11 -7.18
C ILE A 54 2.47 12.43 -6.95
N ASP A 55 2.09 13.68 -7.20
CA ASP A 55 0.70 14.11 -7.20
C ASP A 55 0.29 14.47 -8.62
N VAL A 56 -0.90 14.04 -9.04
CA VAL A 56 -1.49 14.36 -10.34
C VAL A 56 -2.86 15.02 -10.10
N ALA A 57 -2.96 16.27 -10.49
CA ALA A 57 -4.17 17.08 -10.40
C ALA A 57 -4.79 17.31 -11.79
N ASN A 58 -6.08 17.63 -11.85
CA ASN A 58 -6.81 17.98 -13.07
C ASN A 58 -6.77 16.94 -14.23
N SER A 59 -6.29 15.73 -13.99
CA SER A 59 -6.27 14.69 -15.02
C SER A 59 -7.69 14.16 -15.28
N PRO A 60 -8.11 13.98 -16.54
CA PRO A 60 -9.38 13.33 -16.85
C PRO A 60 -9.42 11.87 -16.39
N LEU A 61 -8.26 11.26 -16.14
CA LEU A 61 -8.13 9.87 -15.71
C LEU A 61 -8.72 9.62 -14.32
N TYR A 62 -8.79 10.64 -13.44
CA TYR A 62 -9.37 10.49 -12.10
C TYR A 62 -10.79 9.91 -12.11
N ARG A 63 -11.58 10.21 -13.15
CA ARG A 63 -12.96 9.72 -13.31
C ARG A 63 -13.03 8.35 -14.01
N GLY A 64 -11.88 7.77 -14.36
CA GLY A 64 -11.78 6.46 -14.99
C GLY A 64 -12.08 5.33 -14.01
N LYS A 65 -11.93 4.09 -14.48
CA LYS A 65 -12.05 2.91 -13.62
C LYS A 65 -10.81 2.79 -12.74
N SER A 66 -10.98 2.24 -11.54
CA SER A 66 -9.90 1.92 -10.59
C SER A 66 -8.73 1.19 -11.27
N ALA A 67 -9.01 0.11 -12.02
CA ALA A 67 -7.99 -0.67 -12.74
C ALA A 67 -7.25 0.12 -13.84
N ASP A 68 -7.90 1.09 -14.50
CA ASP A 68 -7.24 1.92 -15.51
C ASP A 68 -6.27 2.91 -14.86
N LEU A 69 -6.66 3.47 -13.70
CA LEU A 69 -5.79 4.34 -12.90
C LEU A 69 -4.60 3.59 -12.31
N GLU A 70 -4.79 2.36 -11.86
CA GLU A 70 -3.72 1.51 -11.35
C GLU A 70 -2.66 1.21 -12.41
N ALA A 71 -3.09 0.85 -13.62
CA ALA A 71 -2.17 0.60 -14.73
C ALA A 71 -1.35 1.86 -15.08
N VAL A 72 -1.98 3.03 -15.07
CA VAL A 72 -1.30 4.32 -15.28
C VAL A 72 -0.34 4.63 -14.11
N ALA A 73 -0.77 4.43 -12.86
CA ALA A 73 0.07 4.63 -11.69
C ALA A 73 1.31 3.72 -11.70
N THR A 74 1.15 2.49 -12.18
CA THR A 74 2.25 1.52 -12.35
C THR A 74 3.26 2.03 -13.37
N GLY A 75 2.80 2.49 -14.55
CA GLY A 75 3.69 3.09 -15.56
C GLY A 75 4.42 4.33 -15.05
N ILE A 76 3.77 5.17 -14.25
CA ILE A 76 4.39 6.33 -13.59
C ILE A 76 5.46 5.87 -12.58
N ALA A 77 5.19 4.83 -11.79
CA ALA A 77 6.15 4.30 -10.83
C ALA A 77 7.38 3.71 -11.52
N GLU A 78 7.19 2.98 -12.63
CA GLU A 78 8.29 2.47 -13.46
C GLU A 78 9.12 3.63 -14.03
N GLN A 79 8.46 4.69 -14.48
CA GLN A 79 9.14 5.89 -14.97
C GLN A 79 9.96 6.57 -13.87
N ALA A 80 9.44 6.68 -12.65
CA ALA A 80 10.15 7.24 -11.51
C ALA A 80 11.41 6.43 -11.17
N VAL A 81 11.29 5.10 -11.11
CA VAL A 81 12.40 4.17 -10.86
C VAL A 81 13.47 4.27 -11.96
N ALA A 82 13.06 4.44 -13.22
CA ALA A 82 14.00 4.62 -14.33
C ALA A 82 14.65 6.01 -14.36
N PHE A 83 13.97 7.03 -13.83
CA PHE A 83 14.46 8.40 -13.80
C PHE A 83 15.47 8.64 -12.68
N VAL A 84 15.22 8.09 -11.49
CA VAL A 84 16.10 8.24 -10.33
C VAL A 84 17.24 7.22 -10.43
N ALA A 85 18.48 7.71 -10.36
CA ALA A 85 19.67 6.85 -10.52
C ALA A 85 19.97 6.02 -9.27
N GLU A 86 19.60 6.53 -8.09
CA GLU A 86 19.77 5.83 -6.83
C GLU A 86 18.62 4.85 -6.53
N PRO A 87 18.88 3.79 -5.75
CA PRO A 87 17.83 2.88 -5.31
C PRO A 87 16.75 3.63 -4.52
N LEU A 88 15.50 3.41 -4.92
CA LEU A 88 14.32 3.86 -4.20
C LEU A 88 13.84 2.74 -3.27
N GLU A 89 13.25 3.12 -2.14
CA GLU A 89 12.48 2.21 -1.28
C GLU A 89 11.01 2.17 -1.73
N SER A 90 10.46 3.32 -2.12
CA SER A 90 9.06 3.41 -2.52
C SER A 90 8.75 4.57 -3.47
N VAL A 91 7.65 4.42 -4.21
CA VAL A 91 7.03 5.46 -5.02
C VAL A 91 5.56 5.57 -4.63
N SER A 92 5.08 6.77 -4.33
CA SER A 92 3.66 7.04 -4.12
C SER A 92 3.13 7.89 -5.26
N VAL A 93 2.01 7.48 -5.84
CA VAL A 93 1.30 8.20 -6.90
C VAL A 93 -0.12 8.50 -6.44
N THR A 94 -0.50 9.76 -6.39
CA THR A 94 -1.84 10.18 -5.96
C THR A 94 -2.53 11.02 -7.02
N PHE A 95 -3.72 10.60 -7.45
CA PHE A 95 -4.58 11.38 -8.32
C PHE A 95 -5.61 12.15 -7.50
N HIS A 96 -5.78 13.44 -7.81
CA HIS A 96 -6.69 14.35 -7.10
C HIS A 96 -7.86 14.79 -7.99
N GLU A 97 -9.06 14.89 -7.41
CA GLU A 97 -10.21 15.48 -8.09
C GLU A 97 -10.04 17.02 -8.18
N GLY A 98 -9.56 17.48 -9.34
CA GLY A 98 -9.34 18.90 -9.58
C GLY A 98 -8.00 19.36 -9.03
N VAL A 99 -7.98 19.95 -7.83
CA VAL A 99 -6.74 20.48 -7.21
C VAL A 99 -6.20 19.52 -6.15
N ILE A 100 -4.88 19.56 -5.93
CA ILE A 100 -4.23 18.82 -4.84
C ILE A 100 -4.90 19.20 -3.51
N SER A 101 -5.38 18.20 -2.77
CA SER A 101 -6.04 18.39 -1.48
C SER A 101 -5.83 17.18 -0.56
N GLU A 102 -5.93 17.39 0.74
CA GLU A 102 -5.88 16.32 1.75
C GLU A 102 -7.24 15.63 1.97
N ASN A 103 -8.24 15.91 1.13
CA ASN A 103 -9.54 15.29 1.25
C ASN A 103 -9.49 13.85 0.71
N SER A 104 -9.53 12.87 1.61
CA SER A 104 -9.48 11.44 1.28
C SER A 104 -10.57 10.99 0.30
N GLU A 105 -11.74 11.63 0.30
CA GLU A 105 -12.83 11.32 -0.64
C GLU A 105 -12.55 11.82 -2.08
N LYS A 106 -11.53 12.68 -2.25
CA LYS A 106 -11.16 13.33 -3.50
C LYS A 106 -9.77 12.96 -3.99
N MET A 107 -9.21 11.88 -3.43
CA MET A 107 -7.90 11.37 -3.82
C MET A 107 -7.96 9.86 -4.06
N ARG A 108 -7.16 9.40 -5.02
CA ARG A 108 -6.92 7.99 -5.32
C ARG A 108 -5.41 7.76 -5.27
N GLY A 109 -4.94 7.08 -4.23
CA GLY A 109 -3.52 6.88 -3.96
C GLY A 109 -3.06 5.46 -4.29
N PHE A 110 -1.85 5.34 -4.82
CA PHE A 110 -1.17 4.08 -5.11
C PHE A 110 0.22 4.14 -4.47
N ILE A 111 0.62 3.09 -3.79
CA ILE A 111 1.93 3.00 -3.13
C ILE A 111 2.65 1.79 -3.71
N PHE A 112 3.86 2.01 -4.20
CA PHE A 112 4.71 0.97 -4.76
C PHE A 112 5.94 0.82 -3.85
N LEU A 113 6.24 -0.40 -3.41
CA LEU A 113 7.58 -0.71 -2.88
C LEU A 113 8.48 -1.11 -4.03
N ILE A 114 9.74 -0.73 -3.95
CA ILE A 114 10.71 -1.08 -5.00
C ILE A 114 11.46 -2.34 -4.57
N ARG A 115 11.31 -3.40 -5.39
CA ARG A 115 11.94 -4.70 -5.22
C ARG A 115 12.73 -5.01 -6.47
N ASP A 116 14.02 -5.29 -6.35
CA ASP A 116 14.88 -5.61 -7.51
C ASP A 116 14.77 -4.57 -8.64
N ASN A 117 14.67 -3.29 -8.26
CA ASN A 117 14.48 -2.16 -9.17
C ASN A 117 13.19 -2.23 -10.02
N GLN A 118 12.16 -2.90 -9.50
CA GLN A 118 10.82 -2.93 -10.06
C GLN A 118 9.79 -2.44 -9.02
N PRO A 119 8.84 -1.58 -9.41
CA PRO A 119 7.76 -1.18 -8.54
C PRO A 119 6.77 -2.34 -8.35
N VAL A 120 6.60 -2.74 -7.11
CA VAL A 120 5.59 -3.70 -6.66
C VAL A 120 4.52 -2.92 -5.94
N LEU A 121 3.31 -2.90 -6.50
CA LEU A 121 2.16 -2.24 -5.89
C LEU A 121 1.91 -2.88 -4.51
N GLN A 122 2.08 -2.09 -3.45
CA GLN A 122 1.61 -2.43 -2.11
C GLN A 122 0.10 -2.59 -2.17
N PRO A 123 -0.43 -3.55 -1.39
CA PRO A 123 -1.53 -4.39 -1.81
C PRO A 123 -2.70 -3.65 -2.44
N LEU A 124 -2.94 -4.12 -3.66
CA LEU A 124 -4.14 -4.16 -4.48
C LEU A 124 -5.42 -4.36 -3.64
N LEU A 125 -5.84 -3.37 -2.89
CA LEU A 125 -7.21 -3.28 -2.42
C LEU A 125 -7.93 -2.37 -3.39
N ASP A 126 -8.72 -2.99 -4.26
CA ASP A 126 -9.60 -2.23 -5.13
C ASP A 126 -10.44 -1.30 -4.26
N PHE A 127 -10.25 0.01 -4.44
CA PHE A 127 -10.89 1.06 -3.65
C PHE A 127 -12.41 1.01 -3.73
N ASP A 128 -12.94 0.38 -4.79
CA ASP A 128 -14.36 0.20 -5.03
C ASP A 128 -14.82 -1.26 -4.76
N ALA A 129 -13.94 -2.11 -4.18
CA ALA A 129 -14.26 -3.50 -3.85
C ALA A 129 -15.36 -3.59 -2.80
N THR A 130 -16.34 -4.44 -3.07
CA THR A 130 -17.45 -4.75 -2.17
C THR A 130 -17.52 -6.25 -1.90
N GLY A 131 -18.09 -6.64 -0.77
CA GLY A 131 -18.13 -8.04 -0.35
C GLY A 131 -16.85 -8.52 0.33
N PRO A 132 -16.72 -9.83 0.57
CA PRO A 132 -15.59 -10.40 1.32
C PRO A 132 -14.23 -10.10 0.69
N LEU A 133 -13.18 -10.16 1.52
CA LEU A 133 -11.80 -10.15 1.04
C LEU A 133 -11.55 -11.36 0.12
N THR A 134 -10.98 -11.11 -1.05
CA THR A 134 -10.59 -12.16 -1.99
C THR A 134 -9.21 -12.70 -1.66
N PRO A 135 -8.91 -13.97 -2.01
CA PRO A 135 -7.57 -14.53 -1.83
C PRO A 135 -6.46 -13.68 -2.46
N ALA A 136 -6.72 -13.09 -3.64
CA ALA A 136 -5.75 -12.25 -4.35
C ALA A 136 -5.41 -10.95 -3.58
N GLU A 137 -6.40 -10.31 -2.96
CA GLU A 137 -6.18 -9.11 -2.12
C GLU A 137 -5.31 -9.41 -0.90
N ILE A 138 -5.48 -10.60 -0.34
CA ILE A 138 -4.77 -11.05 0.85
C ILE A 138 -3.36 -11.54 0.49
N GLU A 139 -3.20 -12.21 -0.66
CA GLU A 139 -1.92 -12.61 -1.22
C GLU A 139 -1.07 -11.39 -1.62
N ALA A 140 -1.68 -10.32 -2.12
CA ALA A 140 -0.97 -9.07 -2.40
C ALA A 140 -0.36 -8.44 -1.12
N LEU A 141 -1.00 -8.64 0.05
CA LEU A 141 -0.43 -8.26 1.36
C LEU A 141 0.72 -9.17 1.82
N PHE A 142 0.90 -10.31 1.16
CA PHE A 142 1.77 -11.41 1.57
C PHE A 142 3.10 -11.50 0.81
N ILE A 143 3.20 -10.99 -0.44
CA ILE A 143 4.40 -11.09 -1.32
C ILE A 143 5.66 -10.35 -0.78
N HIS A 144 5.68 -9.97 0.50
CA HIS A 144 6.64 -9.00 1.04
C HIS A 144 7.59 -9.53 2.12
N THR A 145 7.76 -10.85 2.31
CA THR A 145 8.82 -11.36 3.21
C THR A 145 10.18 -11.41 2.50
N ASP A 146 11.21 -10.75 3.06
CA ASP A 146 12.59 -10.74 2.52
C ASP A 146 13.25 -12.12 2.52
N GLU A 147 12.77 -13.03 3.37
CA GLU A 147 13.17 -14.43 3.36
C GLU A 147 12.15 -15.28 2.60
N PRO A 148 12.58 -16.09 1.62
CA PRO A 148 11.70 -17.00 0.93
C PRO A 148 11.17 -18.04 1.93
N MET A 149 9.84 -18.11 2.05
CA MET A 149 9.19 -19.15 2.82
C MET A 149 9.39 -20.52 2.18
N SER A 150 9.40 -21.58 2.99
CA SER A 150 9.33 -22.92 2.43
C SER A 150 7.97 -23.13 1.75
N PRO A 151 7.89 -23.94 0.67
CA PRO A 151 6.63 -24.21 -0.02
C PRO A 151 5.53 -24.75 0.91
N GLU A 152 5.90 -25.52 1.93
CA GLU A 152 4.96 -26.06 2.92
C GLU A 152 4.38 -24.96 3.81
N ARG A 153 5.21 -23.98 4.20
CA ARG A 153 4.79 -22.85 5.03
C ARG A 153 3.94 -21.88 4.22
N GLU A 154 4.35 -21.59 2.99
CA GLU A 154 3.58 -20.77 2.05
C GLU A 154 2.19 -21.35 1.82
N LYS A 155 2.11 -22.65 1.51
CA LYS A 155 0.83 -23.35 1.36
C LYS A 155 -0.05 -23.25 2.61
N CYS A 156 0.52 -23.47 3.80
CA CYS A 156 -0.22 -23.32 5.05
C CYS A 156 -0.80 -21.92 5.21
N VAL A 157 0.01 -20.88 4.94
CA VAL A 157 -0.42 -19.49 5.10
C VAL A 157 -1.55 -19.19 4.12
N LEU A 158 -1.43 -19.57 2.84
CA LEU A 158 -2.48 -19.34 1.84
C LEU A 158 -3.81 -20.03 2.22
N GLU A 159 -3.78 -21.26 2.72
CA GLU A 159 -4.99 -21.97 3.17
C GLU A 159 -5.64 -21.26 4.38
N GLU A 160 -4.85 -20.88 5.39
CA GLU A 160 -5.34 -20.14 6.56
C GLU A 160 -5.90 -18.76 6.21
N LEU A 161 -5.26 -18.06 5.27
CA LEU A 161 -5.71 -16.77 4.77
C LEU A 161 -7.10 -16.87 4.15
N GLU A 162 -7.31 -17.83 3.24
CA GLU A 162 -8.58 -18.03 2.56
C GLU A 162 -9.70 -18.39 3.53
N ASP A 163 -9.45 -19.33 4.46
CA ASP A 163 -10.46 -19.75 5.42
C ASP A 163 -10.88 -18.61 6.37
N ARG A 164 -9.92 -17.80 6.81
CA ARG A 164 -10.18 -16.66 7.69
C ARG A 164 -10.92 -15.53 6.98
N ALA A 165 -10.58 -15.24 5.74
CA ALA A 165 -11.30 -14.25 4.94
C ALA A 165 -12.74 -14.67 4.67
N ARG A 166 -12.95 -15.95 4.34
CA ARG A 166 -14.30 -16.51 4.19
C ARG A 166 -15.10 -16.43 5.48
N ALA A 167 -14.47 -16.71 6.62
CA ALA A 167 -15.11 -16.65 7.93
C ALA A 167 -15.43 -15.22 8.38
N ALA A 168 -14.56 -14.26 8.06
CA ALA A 168 -14.77 -12.84 8.38
C ALA A 168 -15.94 -12.24 7.59
N GLY A 169 -16.10 -12.62 6.31
CA GLY A 169 -17.17 -12.09 5.47
C GLY A 169 -16.89 -10.68 4.98
N ASP A 170 -17.94 -9.89 4.74
CA ASP A 170 -17.82 -8.54 4.17
C ASP A 170 -17.36 -7.53 5.24
N PRO A 171 -16.19 -6.86 5.06
CA PRO A 171 -15.66 -5.86 6.01
C PRO A 171 -16.64 -4.74 6.35
N GLU A 172 -17.55 -4.36 5.44
CA GLU A 172 -18.50 -3.27 5.70
C GLU A 172 -19.63 -3.68 6.65
N SER A 173 -19.98 -4.96 6.64
CA SER A 173 -21.07 -5.53 7.46
C SER A 173 -20.60 -6.15 8.76
N LEU A 174 -19.28 -6.22 8.95
CA LEU A 174 -18.64 -6.93 10.03
C LEU A 174 -18.83 -6.21 11.37
N ASP A 175 -19.15 -6.96 12.43
CA ASP A 175 -19.24 -6.41 13.79
C ASP A 175 -17.84 -6.01 14.28
N PRO A 176 -17.56 -4.71 14.53
CA PRO A 176 -16.24 -4.24 14.94
C PRO A 176 -15.70 -4.93 16.19
N ALA A 177 -16.58 -5.40 17.07
CA ALA A 177 -16.20 -6.12 18.29
C ALA A 177 -15.51 -7.48 18.00
N THR A 178 -15.63 -7.99 16.78
CA THR A 178 -15.02 -9.25 16.33
C THR A 178 -13.65 -9.07 15.68
N VAL A 179 -13.24 -7.83 15.39
CA VAL A 179 -11.90 -7.52 14.85
C VAL A 179 -10.93 -7.36 16.00
N GLU A 180 -10.12 -8.39 16.23
CA GLU A 180 -9.04 -8.30 17.21
C GLU A 180 -8.02 -7.22 16.81
N PHE A 181 -7.36 -6.64 17.82
CA PHE A 181 -6.26 -5.67 17.70
C PHE A 181 -6.66 -4.25 17.29
N LEU A 182 -7.95 -3.92 17.20
CA LEU A 182 -8.39 -2.56 16.90
C LEU A 182 -9.55 -2.08 17.79
N PRO A 183 -9.42 -0.90 18.45
CA PRO A 183 -10.53 -0.32 19.19
C PRO A 183 -11.73 -0.04 18.27
N ILE A 184 -12.94 -0.33 18.75
CA ILE A 184 -14.21 -0.10 18.04
C ILE A 184 -14.31 1.33 17.51
N GLU A 185 -13.87 2.31 18.32
CA GLU A 185 -13.94 3.72 17.96
C GLU A 185 -13.04 4.08 16.79
N THR A 186 -11.91 3.39 16.63
CA THR A 186 -11.03 3.57 15.48
C THR A 186 -11.64 2.91 14.24
N TRP A 187 -12.28 1.74 14.38
CA TRP A 187 -12.96 1.06 13.27
C TRP A 187 -14.06 1.91 12.62
N HIS A 188 -14.85 2.62 13.43
CA HIS A 188 -15.91 3.51 12.93
C HIS A 188 -15.38 4.74 12.18
N GLN A 189 -14.14 5.15 12.44
CA GLN A 189 -13.49 6.26 11.74
C GLN A 189 -12.87 5.84 10.40
N LEU A 190 -12.73 4.54 10.15
CA LEU A 190 -12.25 4.03 8.88
C LEU A 190 -13.35 4.09 7.82
N ASP A 191 -12.95 4.53 6.63
CA ASP A 191 -13.72 4.37 5.40
C ASP A 191 -13.71 2.89 4.96
N PRO A 192 -14.49 2.51 3.91
CA PRO A 192 -14.55 1.12 3.45
C PRO A 192 -13.17 0.51 3.14
N PHE A 193 -12.29 1.29 2.52
CA PHE A 193 -10.93 0.90 2.21
C PHE A 193 -10.11 0.61 3.47
N GLY A 194 -10.14 1.52 4.46
CA GLY A 194 -9.42 1.36 5.71
C GLY A 194 -9.85 0.11 6.48
N ARG A 195 -11.15 -0.18 6.53
CA ARG A 195 -11.67 -1.42 7.16
C ARG A 195 -11.17 -2.66 6.45
N ARG A 196 -11.17 -2.63 5.12
CA ARG A 196 -10.69 -3.72 4.28
C ARG A 196 -9.20 -3.99 4.51
N LEU A 197 -8.39 -2.93 4.55
CA LEU A 197 -6.95 -3.01 4.80
C LEU A 197 -6.63 -3.59 6.18
N ILE A 198 -7.28 -3.06 7.21
CA ILE A 198 -7.10 -3.55 8.57
C ILE A 198 -7.48 -5.03 8.67
N LEU A 199 -8.65 -5.40 8.15
CA LEU A 199 -9.14 -6.77 8.26
C LEU A 199 -8.15 -7.73 7.60
N ALA A 200 -7.63 -7.34 6.43
CA ALA A 200 -6.68 -8.15 5.70
C ALA A 200 -5.34 -8.28 6.45
N GLN A 201 -4.82 -7.21 7.09
CA GLN A 201 -3.64 -7.27 7.96
C GLN A 201 -3.83 -8.20 9.17
N VAL A 202 -5.00 -8.13 9.83
CA VAL A 202 -5.32 -8.98 10.99
C VAL A 202 -5.38 -10.45 10.57
N ILE A 203 -6.05 -10.75 9.45
CA ILE A 203 -6.14 -12.10 8.89
C ILE A 203 -4.75 -12.63 8.55
N SER A 204 -3.92 -11.84 7.86
CA SER A 204 -2.55 -12.21 7.54
C SER A 204 -1.72 -12.50 8.77
N THR A 205 -1.73 -11.60 9.76
CA THR A 205 -0.99 -11.79 11.02
C THR A 205 -1.37 -13.10 11.70
N LYS A 206 -2.66 -13.42 11.78
CA LYS A 206 -3.14 -14.66 12.40
C LYS A 206 -2.73 -15.91 11.64
N ALA A 207 -2.83 -15.89 10.31
CA ALA A 207 -2.40 -17.02 9.47
C ALA A 207 -0.90 -17.32 9.67
N PHE A 208 -0.07 -16.28 9.71
CA PHE A 208 1.36 -16.41 9.97
C PHE A 208 1.67 -17.05 11.33
N MET A 209 1.00 -16.58 12.40
CA MET A 209 1.20 -17.12 13.74
C MET A 209 0.87 -18.63 13.80
N VAL A 210 -0.26 -19.04 13.22
CA VAL A 210 -0.66 -20.45 13.18
C VAL A 210 0.34 -21.29 12.39
N CYS A 211 0.77 -20.80 11.23
CA CYS A 211 1.71 -21.54 10.38
C CYS A 211 3.16 -21.53 10.89
N SER A 212 3.54 -20.58 11.76
CA SER A 212 4.81 -20.65 12.49
C SER A 212 4.78 -21.68 13.62
N GLU A 213 3.69 -21.72 14.42
CA GLU A 213 3.55 -22.65 15.54
C GLU A 213 3.42 -24.12 15.09
N SER A 214 2.89 -24.34 13.88
CA SER A 214 2.73 -25.67 13.29
C SER A 214 4.06 -26.34 12.93
N GLY A 215 5.11 -25.55 12.64
CA GLY A 215 6.46 -26.03 12.42
C GLY A 215 7.17 -26.47 13.71
N GLU A 216 7.00 -25.71 14.79
CA GLU A 216 7.59 -26.05 16.11
C GLU A 216 6.97 -27.28 16.73
N ARG A 217 5.65 -27.46 16.62
CA ARG A 217 4.95 -28.66 17.14
C ARG A 217 5.39 -29.95 16.43
N ARG A 218 5.68 -29.90 15.13
CA ARG A 218 6.15 -31.07 14.36
C ARG A 218 7.62 -31.40 14.69
N SER A 219 8.47 -30.39 14.87
CA SER A 219 9.87 -30.56 15.31
C SER A 219 9.99 -31.20 16.70
N LEU A 220 9.12 -30.81 17.64
CA LEU A 220 9.06 -31.42 18.97
C LEU A 220 8.60 -32.89 18.93
N GLN A 221 7.72 -33.25 17.99
CA GLN A 221 7.21 -34.61 17.84
C GLN A 221 8.25 -35.56 17.24
N ASP A 222 9.03 -35.08 16.26
CA ASP A 222 10.14 -35.84 15.68
C ASP A 222 11.32 -36.01 16.66
N ALA A 223 11.58 -35.01 17.51
CA ALA A 223 12.58 -35.11 18.57
C ALA A 223 12.23 -36.14 19.66
N THR A 224 10.93 -36.39 19.90
CA THR A 224 10.46 -37.44 20.83
C THR A 224 10.32 -38.83 20.21
N SER A 225 10.26 -38.95 18.87
CA SER A 225 10.14 -40.24 18.18
C SER A 225 11.49 -40.92 17.88
N GLY A 226 12.62 -40.25 18.13
CA GLY A 226 13.97 -40.76 17.87
C GLY A 226 14.65 -41.46 19.05
N ASN A 227 13.92 -41.79 20.12
CA ASN A 227 14.48 -42.33 21.36
C ASN A 227 13.73 -43.56 21.89
N ASP A 228 13.35 -44.47 20.97
CA ASP A 228 13.00 -45.87 21.26
C ASP A 228 13.82 -46.83 20.38
#